data_AF-A0A6N8H3H5-F1
#
_entry.id   AF-A0A6N8H3H5-F1
#
_cell.length_a   1.000
_cell.length_b   1.000
_cell.length_c   1.000
_cell.angle_alpha   90.00
_cell.angle_beta   90.00
_cell.angle_gamma   90.00
#
_symmetry.space_group_name_H-M   'P 1'
#
loop_
_entity.id
_entity.type
_entity.pdbx_description
1 polymer ?
#
loop_
_entity_poly.entity_id
_entity_poly.type
_entity_poly.pdbx_seq_one_letter_code
_entity_poly.pdbx_strand_id
1 'polypeptide(L)'
;MYGVEHPEQFIQFEEQVHLDHTSFIDGTIPATHVLIEQKGLGKDLNKPIKQSDGALLTPFEQAKRYILELPVSKHPRWVVTCNFSTFYVYDMERTRGEPEIIQLENLEQEYYRLQFLVDAGNEHLKREMEVSIAYSMPGL
;
A
#
# COMPACT_ATOMS: atom_id res chain seq x y z
N MET A 1 -9.53 -6.84 23.69
CA MET A 1 -8.78 -5.70 23.13
C MET A 1 -7.65 -6.27 22.30
N TYR A 2 -7.58 -5.94 21.01
CA TYR A 2 -6.52 -6.39 20.11
C TYR A 2 -5.19 -5.82 20.62
N GLY A 3 -4.26 -6.68 21.04
CA GLY A 3 -3.07 -6.37 21.84
C GLY A 3 -1.96 -5.60 21.13
N VAL A 4 -2.30 -4.50 20.45
CA VAL A 4 -1.34 -3.52 19.94
C VAL A 4 -1.41 -2.32 20.86
N GLU A 5 -0.40 -2.14 21.72
CA GLU A 5 -0.44 -1.09 22.75
C GLU A 5 -0.46 0.33 22.15
N HIS A 6 0.01 0.54 20.91
CA HIS A 6 0.06 1.85 20.24
C HIS A 6 -0.04 1.76 18.70
N PRO A 7 -1.21 1.49 18.10
CA PRO A 7 -1.36 1.42 16.64
C PRO A 7 -0.98 2.74 15.93
N GLU A 8 -1.16 3.87 16.60
CA GLU A 8 -0.77 5.21 16.12
C GLU A 8 0.74 5.41 15.98
N GLN A 9 1.56 4.61 16.66
CA GLN A 9 3.03 4.66 16.54
C GLN A 9 3.54 3.79 15.39
N PHE A 10 2.65 3.03 14.75
CA PHE A 10 3.01 2.04 13.74
C PHE A 10 3.13 2.64 12.34
N ILE A 11 2.37 3.71 12.08
CA ILE A 11 2.35 4.45 10.82
C ILE A 11 2.91 5.86 11.03
N GLN A 12 3.75 6.31 10.10
CA GLN A 12 4.24 7.69 10.04
C GLN A 12 3.51 8.40 8.91
N PHE A 13 2.98 9.59 9.19
CA PHE A 13 2.25 10.39 8.22
C PHE A 13 3.05 11.60 7.79
N GLU A 14 2.79 12.08 6.57
CA GLU A 14 3.34 13.33 6.04
C GLU A 14 4.88 13.42 6.16
N GLU A 15 5.58 12.33 5.83
CA GLU A 15 7.05 12.33 5.81
C GLU A 15 7.52 13.20 4.65
N GLN A 16 8.29 14.26 4.96
CA GLN A 16 8.80 15.18 3.96
C GLN A 16 9.84 14.51 3.06
N VAL A 17 9.65 14.63 1.75
CA VAL A 17 10.59 14.19 0.72
C VAL A 17 11.19 15.42 0.04
N HIS A 18 12.52 15.43 -0.09
CA HIS A 18 13.26 16.52 -0.71
C HIS A 18 13.38 16.29 -2.22
N LEU A 19 12.31 16.60 -2.95
CA LEU A 19 12.37 16.76 -4.41
C LEU A 19 12.87 18.18 -4.76
N ASP A 20 12.87 18.55 -6.05
CA ASP A 20 13.07 19.94 -6.52
C ASP A 20 12.07 20.95 -5.89
N HIS A 21 11.04 20.44 -5.21
CA HIS A 21 10.07 21.16 -4.39
C HIS A 21 9.74 20.31 -3.14
N THR A 22 9.19 20.95 -2.12
CA THR A 22 8.71 20.21 -0.93
C THR A 22 7.52 19.33 -1.29
N SER A 23 7.63 18.05 -0.96
CA SER A 23 6.57 17.05 -1.12
C SER A 23 6.50 16.15 0.11
N PHE A 24 5.41 15.38 0.23
CA PHE A 24 5.14 14.54 1.40
C PHE A 24 4.65 13.17 0.97
N ILE A 25 5.12 12.13 1.65
CA ILE A 25 4.53 10.79 1.58
C ILE A 25 3.33 10.75 2.53
N ASP A 26 2.18 10.30 2.05
CA ASP A 26 0.95 10.28 2.85
C ASP A 26 1.08 9.36 4.07
N GLY A 27 1.66 8.17 3.89
CA GLY A 27 1.93 7.26 5.00
C GLY A 27 3.08 6.29 4.74
N THR A 28 3.84 5.95 5.78
CA THR A 28 4.81 4.84 5.76
C THR A 28 4.62 3.95 6.98
N ILE A 29 4.86 2.65 6.81
CA ILE A 29 4.93 1.68 7.92
C ILE A 29 6.32 1.06 7.87
N PRO A 30 7.32 1.66 8.54
CA PRO A 30 8.71 1.23 8.44
C PRO A 30 8.92 -0.22 8.90
N ALA A 31 8.19 -0.66 9.93
CA ALA A 31 8.32 -2.01 10.49
C ALA A 31 8.02 -3.12 9.48
N THR A 32 7.14 -2.85 8.51
CA THR A 32 6.72 -3.80 7.47
C THR A 32 7.09 -3.34 6.06
N HIS A 33 7.90 -2.27 5.95
CA HIS A 33 8.38 -1.72 4.69
C HIS A 33 7.25 -1.36 3.72
N VAL A 34 6.22 -0.67 4.22
CA VAL A 34 5.07 -0.22 3.41
C VAL A 34 5.15 1.29 3.17
N LEU A 35 4.88 1.71 1.94
CA LEU A 35 4.62 3.11 1.59
C LEU A 35 3.21 3.24 1.04
N ILE A 36 2.48 4.25 1.50
CA ILE A 36 1.08 4.51 1.16
C ILE A 36 0.98 5.85 0.44
N GLU A 37 0.33 5.84 -0.72
CA GLU A 37 -0.07 7.04 -1.48
C GLU A 37 -1.60 7.12 -1.53
N GLN A 38 -2.17 8.14 -0.90
CA GLN A 38 -3.60 8.35 -0.75
C GLN A 38 -4.10 9.39 -1.76
N LYS A 39 -5.27 9.13 -2.33
CA LYS A 39 -6.02 10.06 -3.17
C LYS A 39 -7.43 10.25 -2.64
N GLY A 40 -8.08 11.33 -3.08
CA GLY A 40 -9.49 11.57 -2.76
C GLY A 40 -10.41 10.54 -3.43
N LEU A 41 -11.60 10.36 -2.86
CA LEU A 41 -12.64 9.48 -3.41
C LEU A 41 -12.97 9.85 -4.87
N GLY A 42 -13.15 8.82 -5.71
CA GLY A 42 -13.46 8.97 -7.14
C GLY A 42 -12.26 9.30 -8.04
N LYS A 43 -11.04 9.42 -7.49
CA LYS A 43 -9.82 9.48 -8.31
C LYS A 43 -9.49 8.10 -8.86
N ASP A 44 -9.26 8.04 -10.17
CA ASP A 44 -8.84 6.83 -10.86
C ASP A 44 -7.35 6.58 -10.61
N LEU A 45 -7.03 5.48 -9.92
CA LEU A 45 -5.67 5.15 -9.49
C LEU A 45 -4.75 4.72 -10.65
N ASN A 46 -5.30 4.45 -11.84
CA ASN A 46 -4.51 4.10 -13.03
C ASN A 46 -4.24 5.28 -13.96
N LYS A 47 -4.79 6.46 -13.65
CA LYS A 47 -4.65 7.64 -14.51
C LYS A 47 -3.64 8.62 -13.94
N PRO A 48 -2.84 9.28 -14.80
CA PRO A 48 -2.00 10.38 -14.38
C PRO A 48 -2.82 11.50 -13.73
N ILE A 49 -2.35 11.97 -12.59
CA ILE A 49 -2.90 13.10 -11.84
C ILE A 49 -1.83 14.19 -11.81
N LYS A 50 -2.27 15.44 -12.02
CA LYS A 50 -1.39 16.61 -11.97
C LYS A 50 -0.87 16.83 -10.54
N GLN A 51 0.45 16.84 -10.42
CA GLN A 51 1.21 17.08 -9.19
C GLN A 51 1.43 18.59 -8.96
N SER A 52 1.94 18.96 -7.78
CA SER A 52 2.22 20.35 -7.40
C SER A 52 3.27 21.02 -8.29
N ASP A 53 4.24 20.26 -8.78
CA ASP A 53 5.25 20.69 -9.76
C ASP A 53 4.75 20.66 -11.22
N GLY A 54 3.50 20.26 -11.44
CA GLY A 54 2.88 20.17 -12.75
C GLY A 54 3.14 18.85 -13.49
N ALA A 55 3.93 17.93 -12.95
CA ALA A 55 4.10 16.60 -13.52
C ALA A 55 2.76 15.84 -13.58
N LEU A 56 2.62 14.95 -14.56
CA LEU A 56 1.49 14.03 -14.66
C LEU A 56 1.97 12.64 -14.28
N LEU A 57 1.59 12.17 -13.09
CA LEU A 57 1.99 10.87 -12.56
C LEU A 57 0.76 10.14 -12.06
N THR A 58 0.67 8.83 -12.34
CA THR A 58 -0.22 7.96 -11.57
C THR A 58 0.21 7.97 -10.10
N PRO A 59 -0.69 7.66 -9.15
CA PRO A 59 -0.32 7.50 -7.74
C PRO A 59 0.86 6.54 -7.53
N PHE A 60 0.95 5.46 -8.32
CA PHE A 60 2.06 4.52 -8.21
C PHE A 60 3.40 5.10 -8.72
N GLU A 61 3.38 5.84 -9.82
CA GLU A 61 4.57 6.54 -10.31
C GLU A 61 5.02 7.65 -9.35
N GLN A 62 4.08 8.33 -8.70
CA GLN A 62 4.37 9.30 -7.66
C GLN A 62 5.05 8.65 -6.45
N ALA A 63 4.51 7.52 -5.97
CA ALA A 63 5.16 6.73 -4.92
C ALA A 63 6.58 6.28 -5.31
N LYS A 64 6.78 5.77 -6.53
CA LYS A 64 8.11 5.42 -7.06
C LYS A 64 9.07 6.60 -7.06
N ARG A 65 8.58 7.78 -7.43
CA ARG A 65 9.39 9.01 -7.39
C ARG A 65 9.88 9.31 -5.99
N TYR A 66 9.03 9.15 -4.97
CA TYR A 66 9.46 9.31 -3.58
C TYR A 66 10.52 8.29 -3.17
N ILE A 67 10.35 7.02 -3.56
CA ILE A 67 11.31 5.95 -3.24
C ILE A 67 12.72 6.25 -3.75
N LEU A 68 12.85 6.87 -4.92
CA LEU A 68 14.15 7.25 -5.49
C LEU A 68 14.91 8.27 -4.63
N GLU A 69 14.20 9.08 -3.84
CA GLU A 69 14.80 10.07 -2.93
C GLU A 69 15.07 9.50 -1.53
N LEU A 70 14.56 8.30 -1.22
CA LEU A 70 14.79 7.67 0.08
C LEU A 70 16.15 6.95 0.12
N PRO A 71 16.84 6.95 1.28
CA PRO A 71 17.94 6.01 1.52
C PRO A 71 17.49 4.58 1.26
N VAL A 72 18.37 3.75 0.70
CA VAL A 72 18.06 2.34 0.37
C VAL A 72 17.52 1.57 1.58
N SER A 73 18.01 1.86 2.79
CA SER A 73 17.51 1.25 4.03
C SER A 73 16.06 1.60 4.38
N LYS A 74 15.46 2.59 3.71
CA LYS A 74 14.07 2.99 3.83
C LYS A 74 13.23 2.61 2.61
N HIS A 75 13.78 1.89 1.64
CA HIS A 75 13.03 1.47 0.46
C HIS A 75 11.90 0.52 0.89
N PRO A 76 10.65 0.79 0.48
CA PRO A 76 9.54 -0.07 0.82
C PRO A 76 9.58 -1.33 -0.02
N ARG A 77 9.19 -2.44 0.59
CA ARG A 77 8.85 -3.67 -0.13
C ARG A 77 7.46 -3.55 -0.76
N TRP A 78 6.53 -2.92 -0.06
CA TRP A 78 5.13 -2.79 -0.48
C TRP A 78 4.80 -1.34 -0.76
N VAL A 79 4.16 -1.10 -1.90
CA VAL A 79 3.53 0.19 -2.19
C VAL A 79 2.02 -0.02 -2.22
N VAL A 80 1.28 0.82 -1.52
CA VAL A 80 -0.18 0.83 -1.54
C VAL A 80 -0.64 2.16 -2.09
N THR A 81 -1.38 2.15 -3.20
CA THR A 81 -2.13 3.33 -3.64
C THR A 81 -3.59 3.16 -3.32
N CYS A 82 -4.27 4.24 -2.93
CA CYS A 82 -5.64 4.15 -2.47
C CYS A 82 -6.44 5.42 -2.71
N ASN A 83 -7.77 5.30 -2.77
CA ASN A 83 -8.68 6.41 -3.06
C ASN A 83 -9.96 6.40 -2.20
N PHE A 84 -9.88 5.92 -0.95
CA PHE A 84 -11.03 5.71 -0.05
C PHE A 84 -12.11 4.71 -0.51
N SER A 85 -11.98 4.10 -1.70
CA SER A 85 -12.83 2.97 -2.12
C SER A 85 -12.04 1.69 -2.36
N THR A 86 -10.79 1.80 -2.80
CA THR A 86 -10.01 0.67 -3.27
C THR A 86 -8.55 0.82 -2.87
N PHE A 87 -7.90 -0.29 -2.56
CA PHE A 87 -6.46 -0.40 -2.40
C PHE A 87 -5.86 -1.13 -3.58
N TYR A 88 -4.75 -0.60 -4.09
CA TYR A 88 -3.89 -1.25 -5.08
C TYR A 88 -2.58 -1.55 -4.37
N VAL A 89 -2.30 -2.83 -4.15
CA VAL A 89 -1.14 -3.32 -3.39
C VAL A 89 -0.10 -3.87 -4.35
N TYR A 90 1.04 -3.20 -4.42
CA TYR A 90 2.16 -3.56 -5.27
C TYR A 90 3.27 -4.21 -4.43
N ASP A 91 3.72 -5.39 -4.86
CA ASP A 91 4.91 -6.05 -4.34
C ASP A 91 6.13 -5.61 -5.17
N MET A 92 7.02 -4.81 -4.60
CA MET A 92 8.14 -4.22 -5.34
C MET A 92 9.23 -5.26 -5.69
N GLU A 93 9.21 -6.44 -5.09
CA GLU A 93 10.03 -7.59 -5.52
C GLU A 93 9.57 -8.16 -6.87
N ARG A 94 8.31 -7.88 -7.27
CA ARG A 94 7.75 -8.30 -8.56
C ARG A 94 7.88 -7.18 -9.58
N THR A 95 9.01 -7.16 -10.28
CA THR A 95 9.37 -6.12 -11.28
C THR A 95 8.33 -5.81 -12.38
N ARG A 96 7.39 -6.72 -12.64
CA ARG A 96 6.25 -6.54 -13.58
C ARG A 96 4.91 -7.01 -13.00
N GLY A 97 4.80 -7.05 -11.67
CA GLY A 97 3.57 -7.45 -11.01
C GLY A 97 2.50 -6.39 -11.16
N GLU A 98 1.35 -6.77 -11.72
CA GLU A 98 0.13 -5.98 -11.55
C GLU A 98 -0.23 -5.91 -10.05
N PRO A 99 -0.84 -4.80 -9.58
CA PRO A 99 -1.24 -4.69 -8.19
C PRO A 99 -2.32 -5.71 -7.85
N GLU A 100 -2.26 -6.22 -6.63
CA GLU A 100 -3.42 -6.83 -6.01
C GLU A 100 -4.45 -5.73 -5.71
N ILE A 101 -5.65 -5.85 -6.28
CA ILE A 101 -6.74 -4.90 -6.03
C ILE A 101 -7.63 -5.45 -4.91
N ILE A 102 -7.89 -4.62 -3.89
CA ILE A 102 -8.77 -4.91 -2.75
C ILE A 102 -9.82 -3.80 -2.70
N GLN A 103 -11.10 -4.17 -2.84
CA GLN A 103 -12.20 -3.23 -2.66
C GLN A 103 -12.52 -3.09 -1.18
N LEU A 104 -12.63 -1.86 -0.68
CA LEU A 104 -12.88 -1.62 0.74
C LEU A 104 -14.26 -2.09 1.20
N GLU A 105 -15.24 -2.14 0.30
CA GLU A 105 -16.55 -2.74 0.58
C GLU A 105 -16.46 -4.25 0.90
N ASN A 106 -15.42 -4.94 0.43
CA ASN A 106 -15.19 -6.36 0.69
C ASN A 106 -14.23 -6.60 1.86
N LEU A 107 -13.80 -5.55 2.56
CA LEU A 107 -12.74 -5.65 3.57
C LEU A 107 -13.09 -6.60 4.72
N GLU A 108 -14.37 -6.71 5.09
CA GLU A 108 -14.82 -7.67 6.12
C GLU A 108 -14.41 -9.11 5.80
N GLN A 109 -14.39 -9.49 4.53
CA GLN A 109 -14.03 -10.83 4.06
C GLN A 109 -12.56 -10.91 3.62
N GLU A 110 -11.99 -9.80 3.18
CA GLU A 110 -10.66 -9.74 2.57
C GLU A 110 -9.56 -9.14 3.47
N TYR A 111 -9.84 -8.81 4.73
CA TYR A 111 -8.87 -8.17 5.63
C TYR A 111 -7.55 -8.93 5.76
N TYR A 112 -7.58 -10.25 5.62
CA TYR A 112 -6.39 -11.08 5.66
C TYR A 112 -5.36 -10.75 4.59
N ARG A 113 -5.81 -10.20 3.45
CA ARG A 113 -4.91 -9.77 2.37
C ARG A 113 -4.04 -8.58 2.80
N LEU A 114 -4.42 -7.89 3.87
CA LEU A 114 -3.69 -6.79 4.49
C LEU A 114 -2.73 -7.21 5.59
N GLN A 115 -2.51 -8.52 5.81
CA GLN A 115 -1.60 -9.01 6.86
C GLN A 115 -0.17 -8.46 6.70
N PHE A 116 0.26 -8.17 5.47
CA PHE A 116 1.57 -7.55 5.19
C PHE A 116 1.73 -6.17 5.84
N LEU A 117 0.64 -5.50 6.21
CA LEU A 117 0.71 -4.24 6.94
C LEU A 117 1.31 -4.44 8.33
N VAL A 118 1.11 -5.58 8.98
CA VAL A 118 1.46 -5.81 10.40
C VAL A 118 2.49 -6.92 10.64
N ASP A 119 2.63 -7.88 9.72
CA ASP A 119 3.50 -9.05 9.87
C ASP A 119 4.60 -9.06 8.81
N ALA A 120 5.83 -8.77 9.23
CA ALA A 120 7.01 -8.77 8.36
C ALA A 120 7.48 -10.17 7.95
N GLY A 121 6.92 -11.25 8.52
CA GLY A 121 7.47 -12.60 8.43
C GLY A 121 6.63 -13.67 7.75
N ASN A 122 5.40 -13.38 7.30
CA ASN A 122 4.44 -14.46 7.04
C ASN A 122 3.69 -14.38 5.70
N GLU A 123 4.41 -14.65 4.60
CA GLU A 123 3.75 -14.95 3.31
C GLU A 123 2.95 -16.26 3.34
N HIS A 124 3.25 -17.16 4.28
CA HIS A 124 2.61 -18.48 4.38
C HIS A 124 1.14 -18.37 4.82
N LEU A 125 0.79 -17.44 5.71
CA LEU A 125 -0.60 -17.23 6.15
C LEU A 125 -1.55 -16.83 5.01
N LYS A 126 -1.08 -16.03 4.03
CA LYS A 126 -1.88 -15.66 2.85
C LYS A 126 -2.32 -16.92 2.10
N ARG A 127 -1.38 -17.83 1.85
CA ARG A 127 -1.61 -19.04 1.05
C ARG A 127 -2.52 -20.04 1.78
N GLU A 128 -2.35 -20.21 3.09
CA GLU A 128 -3.22 -21.09 3.90
C GLU A 128 -4.67 -20.58 3.99
N MET A 129 -4.85 -19.26 4.04
CA MET A 129 -6.18 -18.66 4.09
C MET A 129 -6.87 -18.60 2.73
N GLU A 130 -6.14 -18.32 1.64
CA GLU A 130 -6.64 -18.49 0.27
C GLU A 130 -7.15 -19.93 0.04
N VAL A 131 -6.38 -20.93 0.49
CA VAL A 131 -6.80 -22.34 0.43
C VAL A 131 -8.03 -22.59 1.29
N SER A 132 -8.12 -22.00 2.48
CA SER A 132 -9.27 -22.17 3.39
C SER A 132 -10.55 -21.54 2.84
N ILE A 133 -10.46 -20.37 2.20
CA ILE A 133 -11.58 -19.68 1.53
C ILE A 133 -12.03 -20.46 0.29
N ALA A 134 -11.07 -20.89 -0.55
CA ALA A 134 -11.38 -21.74 -1.70
C ALA A 134 -12.07 -23.05 -1.29
N TYR A 135 -11.68 -23.62 -0.16
CA TYR A 135 -12.28 -24.85 0.38
C TYR A 135 -13.63 -24.62 1.08
N SER A 136 -13.90 -23.42 1.58
CA SER A 136 -15.19 -23.05 2.20
C SER A 136 -16.21 -22.50 1.19
N MET A 137 -15.81 -22.28 -0.06
CA MET A 137 -16.67 -22.00 -1.22
C MET A 137 -16.62 -23.10 -2.30
N PRO A 138 -16.83 -24.40 -2.00
CA PRO A 138 -16.83 -25.42 -3.03
C PRO A 138 -18.19 -25.45 -3.74
N GLY A 139 -18.29 -24.87 -4.94
CA GLY A 139 -19.45 -25.09 -5.82
C GLY A 139 -20.08 -23.88 -6.52
N LEU A 140 -19.26 -22.97 -7.06
CA LEU A 140 -19.63 -22.14 -8.22
C LEU A 140 -18.76 -22.54 -9.40
#